data_AF-A0A365ZUF1-F1
#
_entry.id   AF-A0A365ZUF1-F1
#
_cell.length_a   1.000
_cell.length_b   1.000
_cell.length_c   1.000
_cell.angle_alpha   90.00
_cell.angle_beta   90.00
_cell.angle_gamma   90.00
#
_symmetry.space_group_name_H-M   'P 1'
#
loop_
_entity.id
_entity.type
_entity.pdbx_description
1 polymer ?
#
loop_
_entity_poly.entity_id
_entity_poly.type
_entity_poly.pdbx_seq_one_letter_code
_entity_poly.pdbx_strand_id
1 'polypeptide(L)'
;RRVDLPTYAFQRQRYWPENTTPVDDAHTDDTRFWAAVDKGELELGDDALATLAEWRRRDQADTAVSALRYRIDWRPLTALPTPALSGDWALLNAGDAIAEALRDHGATVHTSIAAARTVTDLRGIVVAGEVHDALAALQATGIDAPLWCLTRGAVSIGRSDRATAPAQTAVWGLGRVIGLEQPGRWGGLIDLPADPDARTLARLVSVLNGDEDQVAIRASGVYARRLVHAPRTRSGEGWTPRGTVLVTGGTGALGTETARWLVATGADRVVLLSRGGVTEEADPRIDAVACDVTDRDALAAIIDDLP
;
A
#
# COMPACT_ATOMS: atom_id res chain seq x y z
N ARG A 1 27.15 32.62 -20.22
CA ARG A 1 27.17 32.23 -18.79
C ARG A 1 26.74 30.77 -18.71
N ARG A 2 27.71 29.84 -18.58
CA ARG A 2 27.41 28.41 -18.45
C ARG A 2 26.81 28.19 -17.07
N VAL A 3 25.64 27.58 -17.02
CA VAL A 3 24.98 27.17 -15.78
C VAL A 3 25.28 25.70 -15.62
N ASP A 4 25.86 25.31 -14.49
CA ASP A 4 26.06 23.90 -14.17
C ASP A 4 24.70 23.21 -14.01
N LEU A 5 24.58 22.03 -14.62
CA LEU A 5 23.37 21.21 -14.51
C LEU A 5 23.22 20.70 -13.07
N PRO A 6 22.00 20.68 -12.51
CA PRO A 6 21.76 20.00 -11.25
C PRO A 6 22.05 18.51 -11.41
N THR A 7 22.83 17.96 -10.50
CA THR A 7 23.14 16.53 -10.38
C THR A 7 21.91 15.76 -9.87
N TYR A 8 20.91 15.53 -10.71
CA TYR A 8 19.84 14.55 -10.45
C TYR A 8 20.32 13.15 -10.85
N ALA A 9 19.93 12.02 -10.25
CA ALA A 9 19.42 11.69 -8.93
C ALA A 9 19.77 10.20 -8.69
N PHE A 10 20.97 9.93 -8.20
CA PHE A 10 21.37 8.59 -7.75
C PHE A 10 22.31 8.68 -6.56
N GLN A 11 21.99 9.50 -5.56
CA GLN A 11 22.43 9.12 -4.23
C GLN A 11 21.74 7.79 -3.94
N ARG A 12 22.50 6.70 -4.08
CA ARG A 12 22.12 5.36 -3.65
C ARG A 12 22.07 5.33 -2.12
N GLN A 13 21.29 6.22 -1.51
CA GLN A 13 20.82 5.94 -0.18
C GLN A 13 19.76 4.87 -0.34
N ARG A 14 20.05 3.72 0.27
CA ARG A 14 19.18 2.57 0.26
C ARG A 14 17.91 2.96 1.00
N TYR A 15 16.87 3.35 0.27
CA TYR A 15 15.56 3.68 0.81
C TYR A 15 14.76 2.45 1.24
N TRP A 16 15.37 1.26 1.12
CA TRP A 16 14.82 0.02 1.61
C TRP A 16 15.16 -0.15 3.09
N PRO A 17 14.25 -0.70 3.92
CA PRO A 17 14.59 -1.08 5.27
C PRO A 17 15.87 -1.93 5.26
N GLU A 18 16.89 -1.47 5.98
CA GLU A 18 18.05 -2.29 6.24
C GLU A 18 17.60 -3.40 7.20
N ASN A 19 17.82 -4.66 6.81
CA ASN A 19 17.66 -5.78 7.73
C ASN A 19 18.74 -5.63 8.81
N THR A 20 18.39 -4.97 9.91
CA THR A 20 19.13 -5.11 11.16
C THR A 20 18.74 -6.44 11.77
N THR A 21 19.40 -7.51 11.32
CA THR A 21 19.38 -8.77 12.06
C THR A 21 20.09 -8.51 13.39
N PRO A 22 19.45 -8.67 14.55
CA PRO A 22 20.16 -8.63 15.82
C PRO A 22 21.19 -9.76 15.80
N VAL A 23 22.47 -9.42 15.98
CA VAL A 23 23.52 -10.42 16.20
C VAL A 23 23.44 -10.79 17.67
N ASP A 24 22.77 -11.90 17.97
CA ASP A 24 22.72 -12.47 19.32
C ASP A 24 23.90 -13.45 19.50
N ASP A 25 24.73 -13.23 20.53
CA ASP A 25 25.90 -14.07 20.86
C ASP A 25 25.52 -15.50 21.31
N ALA A 26 24.22 -15.82 21.40
CA ALA A 26 23.69 -17.15 21.71
C ALA A 26 23.83 -18.17 20.56
N HIS A 27 24.33 -17.77 19.39
CA HIS A 27 24.28 -18.56 18.14
C HIS A 27 25.47 -19.48 17.85
N THR A 28 26.57 -19.44 18.60
CA THR A 28 27.81 -20.16 18.21
C THR A 28 27.69 -21.68 18.29
N ASP A 29 27.12 -22.21 19.37
CA ASP A 29 26.93 -23.66 19.55
C ASP A 29 25.83 -24.19 18.61
N ASP A 30 24.77 -23.42 18.40
CA ASP A 30 23.70 -23.74 17.45
C ASP A 30 24.25 -23.76 16.00
N THR A 31 25.11 -22.81 15.65
CA THR A 31 25.78 -22.76 14.33
C THR A 31 26.64 -23.99 14.08
N ARG A 32 27.41 -24.43 15.09
CA ARG A 32 28.28 -25.61 14.97
C ARG A 32 27.48 -26.90 14.85
N PHE A 33 26.42 -27.06 15.66
CA PHE A 33 25.52 -28.20 15.58
C PHE A 33 24.95 -28.35 14.17
N TRP A 34 24.38 -27.28 13.63
CA TRP A 34 23.75 -27.37 12.33
C TRP A 34 24.73 -27.51 11.17
N ALA A 35 25.94 -26.95 11.28
CA ALA A 35 27.00 -27.22 10.30
C ALA A 35 27.36 -28.71 10.26
N ALA A 36 27.32 -29.41 11.40
CA ALA A 36 27.51 -30.86 11.45
C ALA A 36 26.32 -31.63 10.86
N VAL A 37 25.08 -31.17 11.07
CA VAL A 37 23.87 -31.74 10.42
C VAL A 37 23.99 -31.62 8.89
N ASP A 38 24.32 -30.44 8.37
CA ASP A 38 24.40 -30.20 6.91
C ASP A 38 25.51 -30.98 6.23
N LYS A 39 26.58 -31.32 6.97
CA LYS A 39 27.72 -32.12 6.49
C LYS A 39 27.60 -33.62 6.77
N GLY A 40 26.58 -34.06 7.50
CA GLY A 40 26.42 -35.46 7.90
C GLY A 40 27.48 -35.94 8.90
N GLU A 41 28.01 -35.05 9.74
CA GLU A 41 29.09 -35.36 10.70
C GLU A 41 28.57 -35.91 12.05
N LEU A 42 27.25 -35.98 12.25
CA LEU A 42 26.64 -36.52 13.47
C LEU A 42 26.39 -38.03 13.32
N GLU A 43 26.63 -38.80 14.38
CA GLU A 43 26.29 -40.23 14.47
C GLU A 43 24.77 -40.45 14.66
N LEU A 44 23.98 -39.92 13.72
CA LEU A 44 22.56 -40.15 13.57
C LEU A 44 22.34 -41.02 12.32
N GLY A 45 21.26 -41.80 12.27
CA GLY A 45 20.91 -42.53 11.04
C GLY A 45 20.63 -41.55 9.87
N ASP A 46 20.93 -41.97 8.64
CA ASP A 46 20.82 -41.12 7.44
C ASP A 46 19.44 -40.46 7.28
N ASP A 47 18.36 -41.18 7.60
CA ASP A 47 16.98 -40.67 7.56
C ASP A 47 16.75 -39.50 8.53
N ALA A 48 17.35 -39.57 9.73
CA ALA A 48 17.25 -38.52 10.74
C ALA A 48 18.04 -37.27 10.33
N LEU A 49 19.23 -37.45 9.74
CA LEU A 49 20.04 -36.35 9.19
C LEU A 49 19.31 -35.66 8.04
N ALA A 50 18.75 -36.41 7.10
CA ALA A 50 17.98 -35.87 5.99
C ALA A 50 16.77 -35.07 6.48
N THR A 51 16.04 -35.60 7.46
CA THR A 51 14.87 -34.94 8.08
C THR A 51 15.25 -33.63 8.79
N LEU A 52 16.34 -33.62 9.55
CA LEU A 52 16.83 -32.42 10.25
C LEU A 52 17.33 -31.34 9.28
N ALA A 53 18.07 -31.74 8.24
CA ALA A 53 18.52 -30.82 7.21
C ALA A 53 17.33 -30.21 6.43
N GLU A 54 16.31 -31.03 6.13
CA GLU A 54 15.10 -30.56 5.48
C GLU A 54 14.29 -29.62 6.38
N TRP A 55 14.14 -29.94 7.66
CA TRP A 55 13.53 -29.07 8.66
C TRP A 55 14.27 -27.72 8.76
N ARG A 56 15.61 -27.73 8.83
CA ARG A 56 16.41 -26.50 8.91
C ARG A 56 16.23 -25.62 7.69
N ARG A 57 16.25 -26.21 6.48
CA ARG A 57 16.00 -25.47 5.24
C ARG A 57 14.62 -24.82 5.24
N ARG A 58 13.58 -25.52 5.71
CA ARG A 58 12.24 -24.95 5.85
C ARG A 58 12.19 -23.80 6.85
N ASP A 59 12.77 -23.96 8.04
CA ASP A 59 12.75 -22.93 9.09
C ASP A 59 13.56 -21.67 8.68
N GLN A 60 14.69 -21.84 7.99
CA GLN A 60 15.45 -20.74 7.39
C GLN A 60 14.65 -20.02 6.31
N ALA A 61 13.97 -20.75 5.42
CA ALA A 61 13.11 -20.17 4.40
C ALA A 61 11.94 -19.39 5.03
N ASP A 62 11.28 -19.96 6.05
CA ASP A 62 10.20 -19.31 6.78
C ASP A 62 10.66 -18.05 7.51
N THR A 63 11.85 -18.09 8.11
CA THR A 63 12.47 -16.92 8.76
C THR A 63 12.79 -15.83 7.75
N ALA A 64 13.40 -16.18 6.62
CA ALA A 64 13.69 -15.25 5.53
C ALA A 64 12.40 -14.62 4.98
N VAL A 65 11.35 -15.41 4.75
CA VAL A 65 10.04 -14.91 4.31
C VAL A 65 9.40 -14.03 5.38
N SER A 66 9.47 -14.42 6.65
CA SER A 66 8.92 -13.63 7.77
C SER A 66 9.58 -12.25 7.85
N ALA A 67 10.89 -12.15 7.58
CA ALA A 67 11.63 -10.89 7.51
C ALA A 67 11.20 -9.97 6.36
N LEU A 68 10.60 -10.51 5.30
CA LEU A 68 10.08 -9.76 4.15
C LEU A 68 8.65 -9.25 4.36
N ARG A 69 8.02 -9.54 5.51
CA ARG A 69 6.62 -9.16 5.76
C ARG A 69 6.54 -7.78 6.38
N TYR A 70 5.77 -6.92 5.74
CA TYR A 70 5.45 -5.59 6.23
C TYR A 70 3.94 -5.39 6.21
N ARG A 71 3.48 -4.47 7.06
CA ARG A 71 2.10 -3.98 7.03
C ARG A 71 2.08 -2.47 7.17
N ILE A 72 0.98 -1.88 6.74
CA ILE A 72 0.69 -0.49 7.04
C ILE A 72 0.17 -0.39 8.47
N ASP A 73 0.68 0.59 9.18
CA ASP A 73 0.29 0.95 10.54
C ASP A 73 0.00 2.45 10.57
N TRP A 74 -0.99 2.85 11.35
CA TRP A 74 -1.42 4.23 11.47
C TRP A 74 -1.08 4.71 12.88
N ARG A 75 -0.03 5.52 12.99
CA ARG A 75 0.50 5.97 14.27
C ARG A 75 -0.16 7.30 14.66
N PRO A 76 -0.72 7.42 15.88
CA PRO A 76 -1.32 8.67 16.31
C PRO A 76 -0.27 9.78 16.38
N LEU A 77 -0.59 10.93 15.81
CA LEU A 77 0.20 12.14 15.96
C LEU A 77 -0.22 12.85 17.25
N THR A 78 0.71 12.91 18.21
CA THR A 78 0.46 13.48 19.54
C THR A 78 0.71 14.99 19.61
N ALA A 79 1.50 15.53 18.68
CA ALA A 79 1.77 16.96 18.56
C ALA A 79 1.41 17.40 17.15
N LEU A 80 0.45 18.32 17.04
CA LEU A 80 0.06 18.96 15.80
C LEU A 80 0.38 20.45 15.90
N PRO A 81 0.77 21.11 14.80
CA PRO A 81 0.85 22.56 14.76
C PRO A 81 -0.48 23.21 15.15
N THR A 82 -0.42 24.42 15.71
CA THR A 82 -1.62 25.26 15.87
C THR A 82 -2.30 25.43 14.51
N PRO A 83 -3.63 25.27 14.42
CA PRO A 83 -4.34 25.42 13.16
C PRO A 83 -4.31 26.89 12.74
N ALA A 84 -3.41 27.20 11.82
CA ALA A 84 -3.26 28.53 11.25
C ALA A 84 -2.68 28.36 9.85
N LEU A 85 -3.29 29.04 8.89
CA LEU A 85 -2.81 29.13 7.52
C LEU A 85 -2.56 30.61 7.19
N SER A 86 -1.83 30.83 6.11
CA SER A 86 -1.59 32.16 5.58
C SER A 86 -1.60 32.12 4.06
N GLY A 87 -1.78 33.28 3.44
CA GLY A 87 -1.72 33.46 2.00
C GLY A 87 -2.88 32.83 1.26
N ASP A 88 -2.71 32.68 -0.05
CA ASP A 88 -3.73 32.24 -0.98
C ASP A 88 -3.71 30.72 -1.18
N TRP A 89 -4.88 30.11 -1.12
CA TRP A 89 -5.09 28.67 -1.27
C TRP A 89 -6.13 28.39 -2.33
N ALA A 90 -5.83 27.46 -3.23
CA ALA A 90 -6.81 26.96 -4.19
C ALA A 90 -7.56 25.78 -3.58
N LEU A 91 -8.89 25.77 -3.66
CA LEU A 91 -9.75 24.71 -3.16
C LEU A 91 -10.64 24.17 -4.28
N LEU A 92 -10.39 22.95 -4.72
CA LEU A 92 -11.09 22.34 -5.83
C LEU A 92 -11.91 21.16 -5.33
N ASN A 93 -13.21 21.16 -5.61
CA ASN A 93 -14.12 20.04 -5.33
C ASN A 93 -14.22 19.61 -3.84
N ALA A 94 -13.85 20.48 -2.89
CA ALA A 94 -13.74 20.12 -1.47
C ALA A 94 -14.88 20.61 -0.56
N GLY A 95 -15.94 21.20 -1.14
CA GLY A 95 -17.14 21.63 -0.40
C GLY A 95 -16.95 22.88 0.48
N ASP A 96 -18.07 23.51 0.86
CA ASP A 96 -18.06 24.82 1.52
C ASP A 96 -17.53 24.78 2.95
N ALA A 97 -17.81 23.72 3.71
CA ALA A 97 -17.35 23.59 5.10
C ALA A 97 -15.81 23.60 5.21
N ILE A 98 -15.10 22.99 4.25
CA ILE A 98 -13.63 23.04 4.20
C ILE A 98 -13.17 24.46 3.82
N ALA A 99 -13.85 25.11 2.88
CA ALA A 99 -13.54 26.49 2.50
C ALA A 99 -13.68 27.47 3.68
N GLU A 100 -14.77 27.37 4.44
CA GLU A 100 -15.02 28.15 5.65
C GLU A 100 -13.94 27.89 6.70
N ALA A 101 -13.63 26.63 6.99
CA ALA A 101 -12.59 26.29 7.95
C ALA A 101 -11.22 26.85 7.57
N LEU A 102 -10.83 26.80 6.29
CA LEU A 102 -9.58 27.41 5.83
C LEU A 102 -9.57 28.93 6.04
N ARG A 103 -10.69 29.62 5.73
CA ARG A 103 -10.83 31.07 5.92
C ARG A 103 -10.80 31.47 7.39
N ASP A 104 -11.50 30.75 8.24
CA ASP A 104 -11.55 30.99 9.69
C ASP A 104 -10.16 30.87 10.35
N HIS A 105 -9.26 30.11 9.73
CA HIS A 105 -7.88 29.95 10.17
C HIS A 105 -6.86 30.76 9.35
N GLY A 106 -7.30 31.77 8.59
CA GLY A 106 -6.43 32.80 8.00
C GLY A 106 -6.03 32.61 6.53
N ALA A 107 -6.57 31.63 5.82
CA ALA A 107 -6.33 31.45 4.38
C ALA A 107 -7.27 32.31 3.53
N THR A 108 -6.75 32.89 2.44
CA THR A 108 -7.58 33.42 1.35
C THR A 108 -7.91 32.28 0.38
N VAL A 109 -9.18 31.89 0.27
CA VAL A 109 -9.59 30.68 -0.48
C VAL A 109 -10.16 31.00 -1.86
N HIS A 110 -9.57 30.40 -2.90
CA HIS A 110 -9.98 30.46 -4.31
C HIS A 110 -10.62 29.14 -4.73
N THR A 111 -11.93 29.11 -4.98
CA THR A 111 -12.69 27.87 -5.18
C THR A 111 -12.76 27.37 -6.62
N SER A 112 -12.01 27.97 -7.54
CA SER A 112 -11.96 27.54 -8.95
C SER A 112 -10.54 27.63 -9.51
N ILE A 113 -10.24 26.79 -10.49
CA ILE A 113 -8.97 26.83 -11.23
C ILE A 113 -8.78 28.20 -11.90
N ALA A 114 -9.84 28.76 -12.48
CA ALA A 114 -9.78 30.08 -13.13
C ALA A 114 -9.34 31.19 -12.16
N ALA A 115 -9.90 31.21 -10.94
CA ALA A 115 -9.51 32.17 -9.91
C ALA A 115 -8.06 31.90 -9.44
N ALA A 116 -7.73 30.65 -9.15
CA ALA A 116 -6.40 30.25 -8.68
C ALA A 116 -5.28 30.66 -9.65
N ARG A 117 -5.51 30.59 -10.97
CA ARG A 117 -4.54 31.01 -11.99
C ARG A 117 -4.20 32.50 -12.00
N THR A 118 -5.05 33.34 -11.40
CA THR A 118 -4.79 34.78 -11.31
C THR A 118 -3.85 35.14 -10.15
N VAL A 119 -3.58 34.18 -9.26
CA VAL A 119 -2.75 34.34 -8.07
C VAL A 119 -1.32 33.93 -8.38
N THR A 120 -0.36 34.79 -8.04
CA THR A 120 1.06 34.57 -8.35
C THR A 120 1.82 33.73 -7.32
N ASP A 121 1.36 33.68 -6.06
CA ASP A 121 2.02 32.96 -4.96
C ASP A 121 0.99 32.14 -4.17
N LEU A 122 0.53 31.04 -4.75
CA LEU A 122 -0.35 30.10 -4.07
C LEU A 122 0.45 29.29 -3.04
N ARG A 123 -0.03 29.28 -1.79
CA ARG A 123 0.59 28.52 -0.69
C ARG A 123 0.26 27.03 -0.75
N GLY A 124 -0.84 26.67 -1.40
CA GLY A 124 -1.21 25.28 -1.61
C GLY A 124 -2.49 25.14 -2.43
N ILE A 125 -2.70 23.92 -2.91
CA ILE A 125 -3.87 23.50 -3.67
C ILE A 125 -4.47 22.30 -2.93
N VAL A 126 -5.74 22.39 -2.57
CA VAL A 126 -6.47 21.30 -1.92
C VAL A 126 -7.52 20.80 -2.89
N VAL A 127 -7.47 19.51 -3.21
CA VAL A 127 -8.40 18.84 -4.14
C VAL A 127 -9.11 17.71 -3.40
N ALA A 128 -10.43 17.61 -3.54
CA ALA A 128 -11.18 16.44 -3.07
C ALA A 128 -12.02 15.80 -4.20
N GLY A 129 -12.56 14.60 -3.96
CA GLY A 129 -13.48 13.94 -4.91
C GLY A 129 -12.77 13.35 -6.13
N GLU A 130 -13.16 13.78 -7.34
CA GLU A 130 -12.58 13.31 -8.61
C GLU A 130 -11.18 13.93 -8.84
N VAL A 131 -10.22 13.45 -8.07
CA VAL A 131 -8.84 13.97 -8.07
C VAL A 131 -8.15 13.82 -9.43
N HIS A 132 -8.51 12.82 -10.24
CA HIS A 132 -7.87 12.58 -11.54
C HIS A 132 -8.09 13.75 -12.53
N ASP A 133 -9.31 14.23 -12.66
CA ASP A 133 -9.65 15.31 -13.60
C ASP A 133 -9.05 16.64 -13.14
N ALA A 134 -9.08 16.89 -11.82
CA ALA A 134 -8.43 18.04 -11.23
C ALA A 134 -6.91 18.03 -11.46
N LEU A 135 -6.26 16.87 -11.33
CA LEU A 135 -4.82 16.71 -11.63
C LEU A 135 -4.49 17.05 -13.09
N ALA A 136 -5.27 16.53 -14.04
CA ALA A 136 -5.06 16.81 -15.46
C ALA A 136 -5.23 18.32 -15.77
N ALA A 137 -6.24 18.96 -15.17
CA ALA A 137 -6.46 20.39 -15.31
C ALA A 137 -5.33 21.22 -14.67
N LEU A 138 -4.87 20.86 -13.47
CA LEU A 138 -3.76 21.54 -12.80
C LEU A 138 -2.47 21.47 -13.63
N GLN A 139 -2.16 20.29 -14.18
CA GLN A 139 -1.00 20.11 -15.07
C GLN A 139 -1.06 21.05 -16.29
N ALA A 140 -2.23 21.19 -16.93
CA ALA A 140 -2.41 22.07 -18.08
C ALA A 140 -2.24 23.57 -17.75
N THR A 141 -2.47 23.96 -16.49
CA THR A 141 -2.41 25.37 -16.07
C THR A 141 -1.04 25.85 -15.62
N GLY A 142 -0.13 24.92 -15.30
CA GLY A 142 1.22 25.26 -14.85
C GLY A 142 1.30 25.89 -13.46
N ILE A 143 0.25 25.83 -12.65
CA ILE A 143 0.25 26.37 -11.27
C ILE A 143 1.32 25.64 -10.45
N ASP A 144 2.24 26.40 -9.83
CA ASP A 144 3.34 25.86 -9.06
C ASP A 144 3.12 26.06 -7.56
N ALA A 145 2.43 25.12 -6.93
CA ALA A 145 2.14 25.13 -5.50
C ALA A 145 1.97 23.69 -4.96
N PRO A 146 2.20 23.44 -3.66
CA PRO A 146 2.01 22.14 -3.04
C PRO A 146 0.58 21.61 -3.19
N LEU A 147 0.43 20.41 -3.74
CA LEU A 147 -0.85 19.73 -3.92
C LEU A 147 -1.19 18.82 -2.74
N TRP A 148 -2.37 19.02 -2.17
CA TRP A 148 -3.00 18.20 -1.15
C TRP A 148 -4.24 17.51 -1.72
N CYS A 149 -4.28 16.18 -1.64
CA CYS A 149 -5.39 15.36 -2.10
C CYS A 149 -6.19 14.85 -0.90
N LEU A 150 -7.44 15.28 -0.80
CA LEU A 150 -8.40 14.83 0.21
C LEU A 150 -9.18 13.63 -0.30
N THR A 151 -9.34 12.65 0.59
CA THR A 151 -10.15 11.46 0.39
C THR A 151 -11.09 11.26 1.58
N ARG A 152 -12.07 10.38 1.44
CA ARG A 152 -13.06 10.04 2.46
C ARG A 152 -13.32 8.54 2.44
N GLY A 153 -12.92 7.85 3.51
CA GLY A 153 -13.08 6.40 3.63
C GLY A 153 -12.17 5.59 2.70
N ALA A 154 -11.09 6.19 2.19
CA ALA A 154 -10.14 5.54 1.30
C ALA A 154 -9.14 4.63 2.04
N VAL A 155 -8.96 4.86 3.34
CA VAL A 155 -8.02 4.10 4.19
C VAL A 155 -8.69 3.61 5.47
N SER A 156 -8.07 2.62 6.09
CA SER A 156 -8.46 2.04 7.37
C SER A 156 -7.33 2.24 8.37
N ILE A 157 -7.61 2.92 9.49
CA ILE A 157 -6.63 3.09 10.60
C ILE A 157 -6.60 1.92 11.58
N GLY A 158 -7.52 0.95 11.45
CA GLY A 158 -7.63 -0.19 12.34
C GLY A 158 -8.92 -0.99 12.11
N ARG A 159 -9.11 -2.06 12.91
CA ARG A 159 -10.21 -3.03 12.70
C ARG A 159 -11.62 -2.43 12.77
N SER A 160 -11.81 -1.38 13.55
CA SER A 160 -13.09 -0.68 13.71
C SER A 160 -13.32 0.46 12.70
N ASP A 161 -12.31 0.77 11.88
CA ASP A 161 -12.37 1.83 10.85
C ASP A 161 -12.26 1.16 9.48
N ARG A 162 -13.39 0.76 8.89
CA ARG A 162 -13.37 0.08 7.59
C ARG A 162 -13.27 1.12 6.47
N ALA A 163 -12.37 0.90 5.53
CA ALA A 163 -12.37 1.64 4.27
C ALA A 163 -13.65 1.31 3.48
N THR A 164 -14.34 2.33 3.00
CA THR A 164 -15.63 2.21 2.30
C THR A 164 -15.59 2.74 0.87
N ALA A 165 -14.50 3.40 0.45
CA ALA A 165 -14.37 4.01 -0.87
C ALA A 165 -13.14 3.49 -1.65
N PRO A 166 -13.17 2.26 -2.18
CA PRO A 166 -12.03 1.67 -2.91
C PRO A 166 -11.56 2.52 -4.10
N ALA A 167 -12.48 3.20 -4.79
CA ALA A 167 -12.12 4.10 -5.89
C ALA A 167 -11.22 5.25 -5.42
N GLN A 168 -11.42 5.77 -4.21
CA GLN A 168 -10.57 6.81 -3.64
C GLN A 168 -9.23 6.27 -3.12
N THR A 169 -9.13 4.97 -2.83
CA THR A 169 -7.84 4.34 -2.52
C THR A 169 -6.86 4.44 -3.69
N ALA A 170 -7.35 4.48 -4.95
CA ALA A 170 -6.50 4.68 -6.12
C ALA A 170 -5.76 6.04 -6.08
N VAL A 171 -6.39 7.09 -5.52
CA VAL A 171 -5.77 8.41 -5.31
C VAL A 171 -4.53 8.29 -4.42
N TRP A 172 -4.57 7.43 -3.40
CA TRP A 172 -3.41 7.19 -2.54
C TRP A 172 -2.27 6.48 -3.26
N GLY A 173 -2.59 5.58 -4.19
CA GLY A 173 -1.59 4.95 -5.07
C GLY A 173 -0.90 5.98 -5.95
N LEU A 174 -1.69 6.78 -6.68
CA LEU A 174 -1.19 7.82 -7.59
C LEU A 174 -0.44 8.94 -6.86
N GLY A 175 -1.00 9.45 -5.76
CA GLY A 175 -0.40 10.55 -4.99
C GLY A 175 0.99 10.22 -4.46
N ARG A 176 1.22 8.98 -4.00
CA ARG A 176 2.57 8.54 -3.59
C ARG A 176 3.57 8.54 -4.73
N VAL A 177 3.15 8.29 -5.96
CA VAL A 177 4.02 8.40 -7.15
C VAL A 177 4.30 9.86 -7.47
N ILE A 178 3.27 10.72 -7.45
CA ILE A 178 3.42 12.17 -7.67
C ILE A 178 4.40 12.78 -6.67
N GLY A 179 4.30 12.42 -5.38
CA GLY A 179 5.23 12.92 -4.36
C GLY A 179 6.69 12.54 -4.59
N LEU A 180 6.95 11.41 -5.26
CA LEU A 180 8.30 11.00 -5.64
C LEU A 180 8.79 11.71 -6.92
N GLU A 181 7.90 11.95 -7.88
CA GLU A 181 8.24 12.61 -9.14
C GLU A 181 8.37 14.13 -9.02
N GLN A 182 7.57 14.76 -8.15
CA GLN A 182 7.43 16.21 -8.01
C GLN A 182 7.45 16.64 -6.53
N PRO A 183 8.52 16.35 -5.77
CA PRO A 183 8.55 16.57 -4.32
C PRO A 183 8.34 18.03 -3.92
N GLY A 184 8.81 19.00 -4.71
CA GLY A 184 8.60 20.43 -4.44
C GLY A 184 7.17 20.93 -4.67
N ARG A 185 6.33 20.14 -5.35
CA ARG A 185 4.94 20.47 -5.71
C ARG A 185 3.92 19.57 -5.00
N TRP A 186 4.39 18.77 -4.05
CA TRP A 186 3.58 17.79 -3.34
C TRP A 186 3.40 18.23 -1.89
N GLY A 187 2.14 18.32 -1.46
CA GLY A 187 1.77 18.53 -0.07
C GLY A 187 1.48 17.20 0.63
N GLY A 188 0.50 16.44 0.12
CA GLY A 188 0.19 15.14 0.71
C GLY A 188 -1.20 14.58 0.42
N LEU A 189 -1.51 13.47 1.08
CA LEU A 189 -2.77 12.74 1.08
C LEU A 189 -3.40 12.82 2.47
N ILE A 190 -4.66 13.23 2.53
CA ILE A 190 -5.42 13.29 3.78
C ILE A 190 -6.75 12.54 3.61
N ASP A 191 -7.02 11.54 4.45
CA ASP A 191 -8.32 10.87 4.48
C ASP A 191 -9.16 11.38 5.65
N LEU A 192 -10.38 11.83 5.34
CA LEU A 192 -11.33 12.43 6.26
C LEU A 192 -12.45 11.44 6.62
N PRO A 193 -13.13 11.61 7.78
CA PRO A 193 -14.35 10.88 8.07
C PRO A 193 -15.47 11.29 7.09
N ALA A 194 -16.54 10.49 7.05
CA ALA A 194 -17.69 10.76 6.19
C ALA A 194 -18.29 12.15 6.43
N ASP A 195 -18.40 12.53 7.70
CA ASP A 195 -18.98 13.81 8.13
C ASP A 195 -17.97 14.49 9.06
N PRO A 196 -17.09 15.37 8.53
CA PRO A 196 -16.10 16.07 9.34
C PRO A 196 -16.77 17.18 10.17
N ASP A 197 -16.59 17.11 11.49
CA ASP A 197 -17.01 18.18 12.41
C ASP A 197 -15.98 19.33 12.46
N ALA A 198 -16.31 20.43 13.15
CA ALA A 198 -15.44 21.59 13.27
C ALA A 198 -14.05 21.24 13.86
N ARG A 199 -13.98 20.27 14.78
CA ARG A 199 -12.71 19.79 15.35
C ARG A 199 -11.86 19.04 14.32
N THR A 200 -12.50 18.23 13.48
CA THR A 200 -11.87 17.52 12.36
C THR A 200 -11.32 18.51 11.34
N LEU A 201 -12.09 19.56 11.04
CA LEU A 201 -11.66 20.61 10.11
C LEU A 201 -10.51 21.46 10.69
N ALA A 202 -10.51 21.79 11.98
CA ALA A 202 -9.35 22.42 12.62
C ALA A 202 -8.10 21.52 12.55
N ARG A 203 -8.25 20.20 12.76
CA ARG A 203 -7.14 19.25 12.56
C ARG A 203 -6.65 19.19 11.12
N LEU A 204 -7.54 19.30 10.13
CA LEU A 204 -7.17 19.39 8.72
C LEU A 204 -6.25 20.61 8.48
N VAL A 205 -6.62 21.78 9.01
CA VAL A 205 -5.79 23.00 8.94
C VAL A 205 -4.42 22.79 9.58
N SER A 206 -4.36 22.16 10.76
CA SER A 206 -3.07 21.81 11.40
C SER A 206 -2.20 20.90 10.54
N VAL A 207 -2.80 19.95 9.82
CA VAL A 207 -2.08 19.01 8.95
C VAL A 207 -1.58 19.71 7.68
N LEU A 208 -2.40 20.58 7.07
CA LEU A 208 -1.99 21.37 5.90
C LEU A 208 -0.81 22.31 6.20
N ASN A 209 -0.63 22.70 7.47
CA ASN A 209 0.49 23.50 7.97
C ASN A 209 1.63 22.66 8.57
N GLY A 210 1.57 21.32 8.48
CA GLY A 210 2.55 20.39 9.03
C GLY A 210 3.40 19.71 7.94
N ASP A 211 4.23 18.76 8.40
CA ASP A 211 5.23 18.08 7.54
C ASP A 211 4.83 16.64 7.14
N GLU A 212 3.68 16.13 7.60
CA GLU A 212 3.24 14.76 7.30
C GLU A 212 2.40 14.71 6.02
N ASP A 213 2.86 13.93 5.04
CA ASP A 213 2.27 13.88 3.70
C ASP A 213 1.26 12.73 3.48
N GLN A 214 1.04 11.88 4.49
CA GLN A 214 0.16 10.71 4.42
C GLN A 214 -0.60 10.54 5.74
N VAL A 215 -1.78 11.17 5.82
CA VAL A 215 -2.51 11.39 7.07
C VAL A 215 -3.94 10.88 6.99
N ALA A 216 -4.44 10.32 8.08
CA ALA A 216 -5.85 10.02 8.28
C ALA A 216 -6.36 10.81 9.50
N ILE A 217 -7.43 11.57 9.31
CA ILE A 217 -8.09 12.30 10.38
C ILE A 217 -9.37 11.54 10.73
N ARG A 218 -9.60 11.33 12.02
CA ARG A 218 -10.81 10.72 12.58
C ARG A 218 -11.26 11.51 13.80
N ALA A 219 -12.45 11.22 14.31
CA ALA A 219 -12.93 11.78 15.57
C ALA A 219 -11.92 11.54 16.72
N SER A 220 -11.33 10.34 16.75
CA SER A 220 -10.34 9.93 17.76
C SER A 220 -9.01 10.67 17.69
N GLY A 221 -8.62 11.23 16.54
CA GLY A 221 -7.33 11.89 16.40
C GLY A 221 -6.82 11.99 14.96
N VAL A 222 -5.56 12.38 14.82
CA VAL A 222 -4.83 12.42 13.56
C VAL A 222 -3.79 11.31 13.58
N TYR A 223 -3.66 10.58 12.47
CA TYR A 223 -2.79 9.43 12.35
C TYR A 223 -1.92 9.55 11.11
N ALA A 224 -0.63 9.26 11.24
CA ALA A 224 0.30 9.21 10.13
C ALA A 224 0.55 7.77 9.67
N ARG A 225 0.66 7.59 8.36
CA ARG A 225 0.91 6.28 7.74
C ARG A 225 2.36 5.85 7.93
N ARG A 226 2.59 4.61 8.37
CA ARG A 226 3.92 4.00 8.50
C ARG A 226 3.93 2.59 7.92
N LEU A 227 5.04 2.21 7.30
CA LEU A 227 5.32 0.82 6.94
C LEU A 227 6.10 0.19 8.09
N VAL A 228 5.57 -0.87 8.69
CA VAL A 228 6.19 -1.54 9.84
C VAL A 228 6.38 -3.02 9.56
N HIS A 229 7.41 -3.61 10.15
CA HIS A 229 7.66 -5.04 10.08
C HIS A 229 6.50 -5.83 10.72
N ALA A 230 6.10 -6.94 10.08
CA ALA A 230 4.94 -7.74 10.45
C ALA A 230 5.33 -9.24 10.51
N PRO A 231 6.19 -9.62 11.47
CA PRO A 231 6.68 -10.99 11.56
C PRO A 231 5.51 -11.96 11.75
N ARG A 232 5.62 -13.17 11.19
CA ARG A 232 4.64 -14.22 11.44
C ARG A 232 4.67 -14.56 12.93
N THR A 233 3.57 -14.32 13.65
CA THR A 233 3.35 -15.01 14.91
C THR A 233 3.01 -16.47 14.56
N ARG A 234 3.82 -17.43 15.04
CA ARG A 234 3.55 -18.87 14.89
C ARG A 234 2.27 -19.19 15.68
N SER A 235 1.10 -18.99 15.07
CA SER A 235 -0.19 -19.25 15.70
C SER A 235 -1.24 -19.64 14.65
N GLY A 236 -1.80 -20.84 14.81
CA GLY A 236 -2.91 -21.40 14.03
C GLY A 236 -2.53 -22.59 13.15
N GLU A 237 -3.47 -23.52 12.97
CA GLU A 237 -3.42 -24.48 11.86
C GLU A 237 -3.31 -23.69 10.54
N GLY A 238 -2.43 -24.12 9.64
CA GLY A 238 -2.30 -23.51 8.33
C GLY A 238 -3.61 -23.60 7.55
N TRP A 239 -3.87 -22.62 6.70
CA TRP A 239 -5.00 -22.71 5.77
C TRP A 239 -4.78 -23.88 4.80
N THR A 240 -5.79 -24.75 4.66
CA THR A 240 -5.85 -25.78 3.63
C THR A 240 -6.99 -25.46 2.65
N PRO A 241 -6.75 -25.55 1.33
CA PRO A 241 -7.80 -25.42 0.34
C PRO A 241 -8.83 -26.55 0.49
N ARG A 242 -10.07 -26.28 0.10
CA ARG A 242 -11.16 -27.26 0.05
C ARG A 242 -11.88 -27.11 -1.28
N GLY A 243 -12.20 -28.21 -1.95
CA GLY A 243 -12.92 -28.20 -3.22
C GLY A 243 -12.13 -27.53 -4.34
N THR A 244 -12.87 -26.80 -5.18
CA THR A 244 -12.35 -26.10 -6.34
C THR A 244 -11.80 -24.71 -5.98
N VAL A 245 -10.56 -24.41 -6.36
CA VAL A 245 -9.92 -23.10 -6.18
C VAL A 245 -9.79 -22.37 -7.52
N LEU A 246 -10.33 -21.15 -7.60
CA LEU A 246 -10.28 -20.30 -8.79
C LEU A 246 -9.09 -19.34 -8.73
N VAL A 247 -8.28 -19.27 -9.80
CA VAL A 247 -7.12 -18.37 -9.91
C VAL A 247 -7.27 -17.47 -11.14
N THR A 248 -7.52 -16.18 -10.92
CA THR A 248 -7.59 -15.17 -12.01
C THR A 248 -6.20 -14.74 -12.46
N GLY A 249 -6.01 -14.52 -13.76
CA GLY A 249 -4.66 -14.38 -14.32
C GLY A 249 -3.84 -15.66 -14.18
N GLY A 250 -4.54 -16.80 -14.03
CA GLY A 250 -3.97 -18.07 -13.58
C GLY A 250 -2.95 -18.67 -14.55
N THR A 251 -2.99 -18.29 -15.81
CA THR A 251 -2.05 -18.77 -16.84
C THR A 251 -0.79 -17.88 -16.96
N GLY A 252 -0.63 -16.88 -16.08
CA GLY A 252 0.61 -16.09 -15.96
C GLY A 252 1.61 -16.75 -15.00
N ALA A 253 2.87 -16.32 -15.03
CA ALA A 253 3.95 -16.94 -14.26
C ALA A 253 3.63 -17.16 -12.77
N LEU A 254 3.08 -16.16 -12.07
CA LEU A 254 2.68 -16.28 -10.67
C LEU A 254 1.42 -17.15 -10.49
N GLY A 255 0.50 -17.12 -11.44
CA GLY A 255 -0.72 -17.94 -11.41
C GLY A 255 -0.39 -19.43 -11.50
N THR A 256 0.54 -19.79 -12.37
CA THR A 256 1.03 -21.15 -12.54
C THR A 256 1.72 -21.69 -11.28
N GLU A 257 2.64 -20.93 -10.69
CA GLU A 257 3.28 -21.32 -9.42
C GLU A 257 2.25 -21.43 -8.27
N THR A 258 1.27 -20.52 -8.24
CA THR A 258 0.17 -20.57 -7.26
C THR A 258 -0.66 -21.84 -7.44
N ALA A 259 -0.94 -22.26 -8.68
CA ALA A 259 -1.70 -23.47 -8.98
C ALA A 259 -0.99 -24.74 -8.49
N ARG A 260 0.30 -24.87 -8.79
CA ARG A 260 1.14 -25.98 -8.31
C ARG A 260 1.17 -26.02 -6.79
N TRP A 261 1.32 -24.86 -6.15
CA TRP A 261 1.29 -24.76 -4.69
C TRP A 261 -0.07 -25.17 -4.10
N LEU A 262 -1.18 -24.72 -4.68
CA LEU A 262 -2.54 -25.07 -4.23
C LEU A 262 -2.79 -26.57 -4.32
N VAL A 263 -2.38 -27.18 -5.44
CA VAL A 263 -2.46 -28.63 -5.65
C VAL A 263 -1.62 -29.40 -4.63
N ALA A 264 -0.37 -28.97 -4.40
CA ALA A 264 0.51 -29.57 -3.40
C ALA A 264 -0.01 -29.42 -1.96
N THR A 265 -0.82 -28.38 -1.69
CA THR A 265 -1.42 -28.09 -0.38
C THR A 265 -2.78 -28.78 -0.19
N GLY A 266 -3.26 -29.50 -1.21
CA GLY A 266 -4.45 -30.36 -1.11
C GLY A 266 -5.71 -29.82 -1.78
N ALA A 267 -5.58 -28.90 -2.75
CA ALA A 267 -6.74 -28.51 -3.55
C ALA A 267 -7.23 -29.69 -4.40
N ASP A 268 -8.53 -29.97 -4.37
CA ASP A 268 -9.13 -31.06 -5.15
C ASP A 268 -9.09 -30.74 -6.64
N ARG A 269 -9.30 -29.45 -6.96
CA ARG A 269 -9.27 -28.90 -8.32
C ARG A 269 -8.81 -27.44 -8.30
N VAL A 270 -8.07 -27.03 -9.31
CA VAL A 270 -7.67 -25.64 -9.52
C VAL A 270 -8.10 -25.21 -10.92
N VAL A 271 -8.82 -24.10 -11.01
CA VAL A 271 -9.28 -23.53 -12.29
C VAL A 271 -8.54 -22.22 -12.55
N LEU A 272 -7.76 -22.19 -13.62
CA LEU A 272 -7.01 -21.03 -14.08
C LEU A 272 -7.86 -20.22 -15.04
N LEU A 273 -8.30 -19.04 -14.60
CA LEU A 273 -8.98 -18.09 -15.48
C LEU A 273 -7.98 -17.16 -16.14
N SER A 274 -8.06 -17.06 -17.45
CA SER A 274 -7.40 -16.02 -18.23
C SER A 274 -8.16 -15.77 -19.53
N ARG A 275 -7.88 -14.66 -20.21
CA ARG A 275 -8.52 -14.39 -21.52
C ARG A 275 -8.19 -15.45 -22.57
N GLY A 276 -7.03 -16.09 -22.46
CA GLY A 276 -6.58 -17.13 -23.40
C GLY A 276 -7.09 -18.52 -23.05
N GLY A 277 -7.28 -18.84 -21.76
CA GLY A 277 -7.77 -20.14 -21.32
C GLY A 277 -6.88 -21.33 -21.66
N VAL A 278 -5.58 -21.10 -21.91
CA VAL A 278 -4.61 -22.16 -22.23
C VAL A 278 -3.57 -22.26 -21.12
N THR A 279 -3.29 -23.48 -20.69
CA THR A 279 -2.22 -23.79 -19.73
C THR A 279 -1.32 -24.88 -20.29
N GLU A 280 -0.03 -24.82 -19.95
CA GLU A 280 0.94 -25.90 -20.20
C GLU A 280 1.04 -26.87 -19.00
N GLU A 281 0.28 -26.61 -17.92
CA GLU A 281 0.25 -27.48 -16.75
C GLU A 281 -0.29 -28.87 -17.09
N ALA A 282 0.47 -29.90 -16.72
CA ALA A 282 0.13 -31.30 -16.99
C ALA A 282 -0.64 -31.98 -15.85
N ASP A 283 -0.76 -31.33 -14.67
CA ASP A 283 -1.51 -31.91 -13.55
C ASP A 283 -3.01 -31.97 -13.88
N PRO A 284 -3.65 -33.15 -13.85
CA PRO A 284 -5.05 -33.30 -14.24
C PRO A 284 -6.04 -32.60 -13.30
N ARG A 285 -5.59 -32.09 -12.15
CA ARG A 285 -6.40 -31.28 -11.25
C ARG A 285 -6.42 -29.81 -11.64
N ILE A 286 -5.61 -29.40 -12.62
CA ILE A 286 -5.50 -28.02 -13.09
C ILE A 286 -6.20 -27.91 -14.45
N ASP A 287 -7.26 -27.11 -14.51
CA ASP A 287 -7.93 -26.75 -15.76
C ASP A 287 -7.69 -25.29 -16.09
N ALA A 288 -7.73 -24.94 -17.38
CA ALA A 288 -7.74 -23.57 -17.82
C ALA A 288 -9.06 -23.24 -18.52
N VAL A 289 -9.62 -22.08 -18.20
CA VAL A 289 -10.88 -21.60 -18.76
C VAL A 289 -10.68 -20.20 -19.31
N ALA A 290 -11.13 -19.99 -20.54
CA ALA A 290 -11.10 -18.69 -21.19
C ALA A 290 -12.20 -17.80 -20.60
N CYS A 291 -11.81 -16.71 -19.95
CA CYS A 291 -12.74 -15.70 -19.42
C CYS A 291 -12.03 -14.35 -19.32
N ASP A 292 -12.73 -13.29 -19.73
CA ASP A 292 -12.38 -11.95 -19.31
C ASP A 292 -13.02 -11.69 -17.94
N VAL A 293 -12.22 -11.37 -16.93
CA VAL A 293 -12.72 -11.09 -15.56
C VAL A 293 -13.54 -9.81 -15.48
N THR A 294 -13.53 -8.97 -16.53
CA THR A 294 -14.36 -7.78 -16.65
C THR A 294 -15.74 -8.07 -17.25
N ASP A 295 -15.94 -9.25 -17.84
CA ASP A 295 -17.24 -9.72 -18.29
C ASP A 295 -17.99 -10.37 -17.12
N ARG A 296 -18.96 -9.63 -16.58
CA ARG A 296 -19.73 -10.05 -15.40
C ARG A 296 -20.53 -11.31 -15.65
N ASP A 297 -21.17 -11.43 -16.81
CA ASP A 297 -22.09 -12.52 -17.10
C ASP A 297 -21.32 -13.81 -17.41
N ALA A 298 -20.21 -13.69 -18.15
CA ALA A 298 -19.32 -14.82 -18.40
C ALA A 298 -18.68 -15.35 -17.11
N LEU A 299 -18.21 -14.45 -16.23
CA LEU A 299 -17.61 -14.86 -14.96
C LEU A 299 -18.65 -15.50 -14.02
N ALA A 300 -19.87 -14.98 -13.99
CA ALA A 300 -20.96 -15.56 -13.19
C ALA A 300 -21.30 -16.98 -13.66
N ALA A 301 -21.46 -17.19 -14.98
CA ALA A 301 -21.73 -18.50 -15.55
C ALA A 301 -20.65 -19.53 -15.18
N ILE A 302 -19.37 -19.14 -15.24
CA ILE A 302 -18.27 -20.02 -14.83
C ILE A 302 -18.37 -20.38 -13.35
N ILE A 303 -18.59 -19.39 -12.48
CA ILE A 303 -18.69 -19.62 -11.02
C ILE A 303 -19.86 -20.54 -10.70
N ASP A 304 -21.00 -20.37 -11.36
CA ASP A 304 -22.19 -21.20 -11.16
C ASP A 304 -21.98 -22.66 -11.65
N ASP A 305 -21.09 -22.86 -12.63
CA ASP A 305 -20.73 -24.18 -13.16
C ASP A 305 -19.58 -24.88 -12.38
N LEU A 306 -18.94 -24.20 -11.41
CA LEU A 306 -17.87 -24.82 -10.62
C LEU A 306 -18.44 -25.84 -9.61
N PRO A 307 -17.87 -27.06 -9.54
CA PRO A 307 -18.29 -28.09 -8.58
C PRO A 307 -17.80 -27.85 -7.15
#